data_AF-A0A357L106-F1
#
_entry.id   AF-A0A357L106-F1
#
_cell.length_a   1.000
_cell.length_b   1.000
_cell.length_c   1.000
_cell.angle_alpha   90.00
_cell.angle_beta   90.00
_cell.angle_gamma   90.00
#
_symmetry.space_group_name_H-M   'P 1'
#
loop_
_entity.id
_entity.type
_entity.pdbx_description
1 polymer ?
#
loop_
_entity_poly.entity_id
_entity_poly.type
_entity_poly.pdbx_seq_one_letter_code
_entity_poly.pdbx_strand_id
1 'polypeptide(L)'
;IGGEYGEGALRIGGRTAGYYSSAAASIGFQLGAQARRQIIVFLDPEALEKFRSSQGWEIGVDASVTVITLDAGAQIDTKELNQPIVAFIFDGKGLMYNLALEGSKITRIHKD
;
A
#
# COMPACT_ATOMS: atom_id res chain seq x y z
N ILE A 1 -8.67 -3.51 -19.55
CA ILE A 1 -7.52 -4.08 -18.81
C ILE A 1 -6.49 -2.98 -18.75
N GLY A 2 -6.11 -2.56 -17.56
CA GLY A 2 -5.08 -1.56 -17.32
C GLY A 2 -4.08 -2.05 -16.29
N GLY A 3 -3.08 -1.23 -15.99
CA GLY A 3 -2.11 -1.50 -14.95
C GLY A 3 -1.84 -0.24 -14.14
N GLU A 4 -1.53 -0.43 -12.87
CA GLU A 4 -1.04 0.62 -11.99
C GLU A 4 0.44 0.38 -11.70
N TYR A 5 1.22 1.46 -11.61
CA TYR A 5 2.62 1.42 -11.20
C TYR A 5 2.92 2.61 -10.31
N GLY A 6 3.74 2.39 -9.29
CA GLY A 6 4.26 3.45 -8.44
C GLY A 6 5.52 3.03 -7.70
N GLU A 7 6.23 4.00 -7.14
CA GLU A 7 7.43 3.77 -6.34
C GLU A 7 7.34 4.50 -5.01
N GLY A 8 7.98 3.94 -3.99
CA GLY A 8 8.01 4.49 -2.65
C GLY A 8 9.28 4.12 -1.88
N ALA A 9 9.42 4.73 -0.72
CA ALA A 9 10.51 4.44 0.22
C ALA A 9 9.94 3.79 1.47
N LEU A 10 10.55 2.68 1.91
CA LEU A 10 10.33 2.14 3.24
C LEU A 10 11.05 3.01 4.26
N ARG A 11 10.34 3.44 5.31
CA ARG A 11 10.85 4.29 6.38
C ARG A 11 10.81 3.54 7.70
N ILE A 12 11.95 3.41 8.37
CA ILE A 12 12.08 2.78 9.70
C ILE A 12 12.84 3.73 10.62
N GLY A 13 12.25 4.07 11.78
CA GLY A 13 12.86 4.99 12.74
C GLY A 13 13.23 6.35 12.12
N GLY A 14 12.39 6.87 11.22
CA GLY A 14 12.62 8.16 10.54
C GLY A 14 13.67 8.14 9.43
N ARG A 15 14.25 6.98 9.09
CA ARG A 15 15.28 6.83 8.04
C ARG A 15 14.78 5.96 6.90
N THR A 16 15.27 6.20 5.69
CA THR A 16 14.98 5.35 4.54
C THR A 16 15.73 4.03 4.67
N ALA A 17 15.01 2.92 4.64
CA ALA A 17 15.53 1.56 4.77
C ALA A 17 15.52 0.76 3.45
N GLY A 18 14.90 1.32 2.40
CA GLY A 18 14.86 0.73 1.07
C GLY A 18 13.86 1.43 0.16
N TYR A 19 13.95 1.16 -1.13
CA TYR A 19 12.99 1.60 -2.14
C TYR A 19 12.26 0.40 -2.71
N TYR A 20 11.00 0.62 -3.08
CA TYR A 20 10.12 -0.42 -3.59
C TYR A 20 9.28 0.12 -4.73
N SER A 21 9.01 -0.73 -5.72
CA SER A 21 7.97 -0.53 -6.71
C SER A 21 6.71 -1.30 -6.31
N SER A 22 5.56 -0.81 -6.75
CA SER A 22 4.25 -1.47 -6.60
C SER A 22 3.59 -1.55 -7.96
N ALA A 23 3.10 -2.72 -8.33
CA ALA A 23 2.37 -2.94 -9.58
C ALA A 23 1.10 -3.76 -9.33
N ALA A 24 0.00 -3.37 -10.01
CA ALA A 24 -1.29 -4.06 -9.90
C ALA A 24 -2.00 -4.10 -11.25
N ALA A 25 -2.77 -5.17 -11.48
CA ALA A 25 -3.69 -5.24 -12.61
C ALA A 25 -5.00 -4.53 -12.24
N SER A 26 -5.55 -3.73 -13.16
CA SER A 26 -6.86 -3.07 -12.96
C SER A 26 -7.89 -3.53 -13.98
N ILE A 27 -9.06 -3.94 -13.48
CA ILE A 27 -10.25 -4.25 -14.28
C ILE A 27 -11.23 -3.09 -14.13
N GLY A 28 -11.64 -2.47 -15.24
CA GLY A 28 -12.60 -1.35 -15.22
C GLY A 28 -11.99 0.05 -15.20
N PHE A 29 -10.66 0.18 -15.31
CA PHE A 29 -9.96 1.47 -15.48
C PHE A 29 -10.21 2.07 -16.89
N GLN A 30 -11.47 2.39 -17.20
CA GLN A 30 -11.79 3.22 -18.35
C GLN A 30 -11.41 4.66 -17.99
N LEU A 31 -10.23 5.06 -18.49
CA LEU A 31 -9.82 6.44 -18.77
C LEU A 31 -9.39 7.29 -17.55
N GLY A 32 -8.07 7.27 -17.28
CA GLY A 32 -7.37 8.44 -16.74
C GLY A 32 -6.11 8.09 -15.95
N ALA A 33 -4.97 8.72 -16.26
CA ALA A 33 -3.76 8.67 -15.43
C ALA A 33 -4.01 9.44 -14.11
N GLN A 34 -4.79 8.87 -13.21
CA GLN A 34 -5.05 9.46 -11.90
C GLN A 34 -3.90 9.08 -10.97
N ALA A 35 -3.13 10.09 -10.56
CA ALA A 35 -2.08 9.89 -9.58
C ALA A 35 -2.71 9.61 -8.20
N ARG A 36 -2.29 8.54 -7.55
CA ARG A 36 -2.70 8.20 -6.18
C ARG A 36 -1.51 8.22 -5.24
N ARG A 37 -1.78 8.54 -3.97
CA ARG A 37 -0.79 8.49 -2.90
C ARG A 37 -1.27 7.52 -1.84
N GLN A 38 -0.36 6.70 -1.35
CA GLN A 38 -0.65 5.73 -0.30
C GLN A 38 0.49 5.64 0.71
N ILE A 39 0.14 5.23 1.92
CA ILE A 39 1.10 4.86 2.97
C ILE A 39 0.70 3.50 3.50
N ILE A 40 1.61 2.53 3.50
CA ILE A 40 1.43 1.24 4.18
C ILE A 40 2.22 1.29 5.47
N VAL A 41 1.54 1.04 6.59
CA VAL A 41 2.10 1.05 7.94
C VAL A 41 2.09 -0.38 8.46
N PHE A 42 3.27 -0.86 8.86
CA PHE A 42 3.44 -2.10 9.59
C PHE A 42 3.38 -1.77 11.08
N LEU A 43 2.31 -2.18 11.75
CA LEU A 43 2.12 -2.03 13.19
C LEU A 43 2.74 -3.20 13.95
N ASP A 44 2.87 -4.34 13.28
CA ASP A 44 3.52 -5.54 13.81
C ASP A 44 4.97 -5.70 13.27
N PRO A 45 5.98 -5.84 14.14
CA PRO A 45 7.37 -6.02 13.72
C PRO A 45 7.62 -7.30 12.91
N GLU A 46 6.93 -8.39 13.20
CA GLU A 46 7.07 -9.65 12.47
C GLU A 46 6.53 -9.50 11.04
N ALA A 47 5.41 -8.80 10.86
CA ALA A 47 4.87 -8.45 9.55
C ALA A 47 5.84 -7.59 8.73
N LEU A 48 6.52 -6.62 9.37
CA LEU A 48 7.56 -5.82 8.72
C LEU A 48 8.74 -6.70 8.27
N GLU A 49 9.23 -7.60 9.12
CA GLU A 49 10.35 -8.47 8.76
C GLU A 49 9.98 -9.44 7.63
N LYS A 50 8.77 -10.03 7.66
CA LYS A 50 8.26 -10.86 6.55
C LYS A 50 8.23 -10.08 5.24
N PHE A 51 7.66 -8.88 5.25
CA PHE A 51 7.67 -7.99 4.08
C PHE A 51 9.09 -7.73 3.55
N ARG A 52 10.04 -7.42 4.44
CA ARG A 52 11.42 -7.11 4.05
C ARG A 52 12.19 -8.31 3.49
N SER A 53 11.82 -9.52 3.91
CA SER A 53 12.43 -10.78 3.47
C SER A 53 11.89 -11.30 2.13
N SER A 54 10.75 -10.78 1.66
CA SER A 54 10.15 -11.18 0.39
C SER A 54 10.81 -10.50 -0.81
N GLN A 55 10.98 -11.24 -1.91
CA GLN A 55 11.43 -10.69 -3.19
C GLN A 55 10.30 -10.03 -3.99
N GLY A 56 9.04 -10.26 -3.63
CA GLY A 56 7.89 -9.77 -4.36
C GLY A 56 6.63 -10.01 -3.55
N TRP A 57 6.42 -9.17 -2.54
CA TRP A 57 5.37 -9.31 -1.55
C TRP A 57 4.02 -8.84 -2.11
N GLU A 58 2.97 -9.64 -1.96
CA GLU A 58 1.67 -9.40 -2.56
C GLU A 58 0.57 -9.20 -1.51
N ILE A 59 -0.15 -8.09 -1.64
CA ILE A 59 -1.25 -7.72 -0.74
C ILE A 59 -2.41 -8.68 -0.94
N GLY A 60 -2.94 -9.25 0.15
CA GLY A 60 -4.04 -10.22 0.13
C GLY A 60 -3.57 -11.67 -0.02
N VAL A 61 -2.35 -11.90 -0.50
CA VAL A 61 -1.74 -13.24 -0.61
C VAL A 61 -0.74 -13.49 0.51
N ASP A 62 0.27 -12.62 0.67
CA ASP A 62 1.30 -12.78 1.70
C ASP A 62 0.86 -12.23 3.07
N ALA A 63 -0.03 -11.24 3.08
CA ALA A 63 -0.69 -10.77 4.30
C ALA A 63 -2.00 -10.04 3.99
N SER A 64 -2.94 -10.11 4.93
CA SER A 64 -4.13 -9.25 4.95
C SER A 64 -3.73 -7.82 5.35
N VAL A 65 -4.22 -6.84 4.59
CA VAL A 65 -3.99 -5.41 4.83
C VAL A 65 -5.33 -4.72 4.98
N THR A 66 -5.54 -4.01 6.08
CA THR A 66 -6.74 -3.17 6.24
C THR A 66 -6.55 -1.86 5.52
N VAL A 67 -7.50 -1.48 4.66
CA VAL A 67 -7.45 -0.24 3.90
C VAL A 67 -8.33 0.82 4.53
N ILE A 68 -7.74 1.99 4.78
CA ILE A 68 -8.42 3.18 5.29
C ILE A 68 -8.32 4.26 4.22
N THR A 69 -9.47 4.76 3.78
CA THR A 69 -9.54 5.89 2.85
C THR A 69 -9.62 7.17 3.65
N LEU A 70 -8.70 8.12 3.38
CA LEU A 70 -8.69 9.42 4.02
C LEU A 70 -9.21 10.49 3.06
N ASP A 71 -10.29 11.14 3.45
CA ASP A 71 -10.80 12.36 2.83
C ASP A 71 -10.40 13.60 3.66
N ALA A 72 -10.82 14.79 3.22
CA ALA A 72 -10.46 16.06 3.84
C ALA A 72 -10.96 16.23 5.30
N GLY A 73 -11.81 15.34 5.81
CA GLY A 73 -12.37 15.37 7.16
C GLY A 73 -12.14 14.10 7.98
N ALA A 74 -11.41 13.12 7.46
CA ALA A 74 -11.26 11.82 8.11
C ALA A 74 -10.51 11.92 9.45
N GLN A 75 -11.15 11.45 10.52
CA GLN A 75 -10.51 11.18 11.81
C GLN A 75 -10.30 9.67 11.95
N ILE A 76 -9.08 9.27 12.31
CA ILE A 76 -8.74 7.88 12.59
C ILE A 76 -8.61 7.73 14.09
N ASP A 77 -9.44 6.88 14.71
CA ASP A 77 -9.16 6.42 16.07
C ASP A 77 -8.14 5.29 16.02
N THR A 78 -6.92 5.58 16.47
CA THR A 78 -5.82 4.60 16.51
C THR A 78 -6.11 3.42 17.43
N LYS A 79 -7.06 3.53 18.37
CA LYS A 79 -7.45 2.44 19.26
C LYS A 79 -8.20 1.32 18.53
N GLU A 80 -8.76 1.61 17.37
CA GLU A 80 -9.47 0.63 16.54
C GLU A 80 -8.54 -0.10 15.54
N LEU A 81 -7.28 0.32 15.44
CA LEU A 81 -6.28 -0.32 14.59
C LEU A 81 -5.71 -1.55 15.29
N ASN A 82 -6.36 -2.69 15.12
CA ASN A 82 -5.94 -3.98 15.68
C ASN A 82 -5.26 -4.91 14.67
N GLN A 83 -5.07 -4.48 13.41
CA GLN A 83 -4.46 -5.28 12.36
C GLN A 83 -2.95 -5.06 12.26
N PRO A 84 -2.17 -6.09 11.90
CA PRO A 84 -0.71 -5.99 11.83
C PRO A 84 -0.21 -5.04 10.74
N ILE A 85 -1.01 -4.81 9.70
CA ILE A 85 -0.69 -3.95 8.55
C ILE A 85 -1.91 -3.13 8.17
N VAL A 86 -1.73 -1.83 8.00
CA VAL A 86 -2.77 -0.87 7.61
C VAL A 86 -2.27 -0.04 6.43
N ALA A 87 -3.09 0.10 5.40
CA ALA A 87 -2.84 0.98 4.27
C ALA A 87 -3.76 2.20 4.30
N PHE A 88 -3.18 3.39 4.21
CA PHE A 88 -3.88 4.65 4.06
C PHE A 88 -3.84 5.09 2.60
N ILE A 89 -5.01 5.27 1.99
CA ILE A 89 -5.14 5.82 0.65
C ILE A 89 -5.62 7.25 0.75
N PHE A 90 -4.87 8.17 0.15
CA PHE A 90 -5.16 9.59 0.14
C PHE A 90 -5.86 9.93 -1.18
N ASP A 91 -7.17 9.69 -1.24
CA ASP A 91 -8.02 10.13 -2.35
C ASP A 91 -9.50 10.15 -1.95
N GLY A 92 -10.27 11.06 -2.54
CA GLY A 92 -11.69 11.27 -2.22
C GLY A 92 -12.67 10.32 -2.94
N LYS A 93 -12.19 9.26 -3.62
CA LYS A 93 -13.04 8.40 -4.48
C LYS A 93 -13.38 7.00 -3.92
N GLY A 94 -12.97 6.65 -2.70
CA GLY A 94 -13.54 5.52 -1.94
C GLY A 94 -13.27 4.10 -2.48
N LEU A 95 -14.25 3.18 -2.27
CA LEU A 95 -14.15 1.71 -2.33
C LEU A 95 -13.48 1.10 -3.57
N MET A 96 -13.51 1.78 -4.72
CA MET A 96 -12.88 1.31 -5.97
C MET A 96 -11.36 1.16 -5.85
N TYR A 97 -10.71 1.91 -4.94
CA TYR A 97 -9.27 1.78 -4.70
C TYR A 97 -8.86 0.59 -3.83
N ASN A 98 -9.78 0.06 -3.01
CA ASN A 98 -9.48 -1.12 -2.21
C ASN A 98 -9.18 -2.34 -3.12
N LEU A 99 -9.99 -2.48 -4.16
CA LEU A 99 -9.83 -3.56 -5.15
C LEU A 99 -8.56 -3.43 -5.99
N ALA A 100 -8.05 -2.21 -6.20
CA ALA A 100 -6.78 -1.98 -6.89
C ALA A 100 -5.57 -2.28 -5.99
N LEU A 101 -5.72 -2.15 -4.67
CA LEU A 101 -4.66 -2.42 -3.71
C LEU A 101 -4.50 -3.93 -3.46
N GLU A 102 -5.61 -4.66 -3.33
CA GLU A 102 -5.60 -6.12 -3.24
C GLU A 102 -5.03 -6.73 -4.53
N GLY A 103 -4.06 -7.65 -4.39
CA GLY A 103 -3.31 -8.20 -5.52
C GLY A 103 -2.18 -7.30 -6.05
N SER A 104 -1.91 -6.14 -5.43
CA SER A 104 -0.71 -5.36 -5.73
C SER A 104 0.54 -6.12 -5.30
N LYS A 105 1.50 -6.25 -6.22
CA LYS A 105 2.83 -6.81 -5.95
C LYS A 105 3.83 -5.71 -5.68
N ILE A 106 4.49 -5.80 -4.53
CA ILE A 106 5.52 -4.86 -4.05
C ILE A 106 6.90 -5.53 -4.11
N THR A 107 7.81 -4.92 -4.86
CA THR A 107 9.14 -5.48 -5.13
C THR A 107 10.21 -4.49 -4.72
N ARG A 108 11.28 -4.98 -4.06
CA ARG A 108 12.42 -4.13 -3.72
C ARG A 108 13.14 -3.69 -5.00
N ILE A 109 13.48 -2.42 -5.07
CA ILE A 109 14.24 -1.84 -6.19
C ILE A 109 15.52 -1.17 -5.68
N HIS A 110 16.50 -1.05 -6.58
CA HIS A 110 17.66 -0.19 -6.38
C HIS A 110 17.36 1.14 -7.07
N LYS A 111 17.50 2.23 -6.34
CA LYS A 111 17.34 3.57 -6.89
C LYS A 111 18.73 4.15 -7.05
N ASP A 112 19.08 4.49 -8.29
CA ASP A 112 20.36 5.12 -8.64
C ASP A 112 20.53 6.51 -8.00
#